data_AF-A0A7Y3HN76-F1
#
_entry.id   AF-A0A7Y3HN76-F1
#
_cell.length_a   1.000
_cell.length_b   1.000
_cell.length_c   1.000
_cell.angle_alpha   90.00
_cell.angle_beta   90.00
_cell.angle_gamma   90.00
#
_symmetry.space_group_name_H-M   'P 1'
#
loop_
_entity.id
_entity.type
_entity.pdbx_description
1 polymer ?
#
loop_
_entity_poly.entity_id
_entity_poly.type
_entity_poly.pdbx_seq_one_letter_code
_entity_poly.pdbx_strand_id
1 'polypeptide(L)'
;MNIYARKQRWKIFLLITAVIISVSSLWYTNNLVNKLRAQEQKKVELWAEGTRQLSDISVESGDISFALEVIRNNTTVPVILTDDENRIISTRNLDSIQSTNQKYVEKQLEIMESQRPPIEIAFANNQKNFIYYKDSYLLTQLKYYPIFQLAVIGLFLFVSYLAFSSSRKAEQNQVWVGMAKETAHQLGTPLSSLVAWLEYLKMKGQQDQHLSEIEKDIDRLRTITERFSKIGAAPSLHKENILDVIQESINYIKKRSSAKVIFELSSMEDTDVHAPINIPLFEWVLENIFKNAIDAISGAGNINILVTDQQQFV
;
A
#
# COMPACT_ATOMS: atom_id res chain seq x y z
N MET A 1 -16.78 7.24 -31.78
CA MET A 1 -15.35 7.57 -31.57
C MET A 1 -14.94 7.13 -30.17
N ASN A 2 -13.92 6.27 -30.05
CA ASN A 2 -13.75 5.28 -28.97
C ASN A 2 -13.45 5.90 -27.57
N ILE A 3 -14.44 5.87 -26.67
CA ILE A 3 -14.37 6.41 -25.29
C ILE A 3 -13.24 5.74 -24.48
N TYR A 4 -12.98 4.46 -24.73
CA TYR A 4 -11.89 3.72 -24.09
C TYR A 4 -10.51 4.25 -24.51
N ALA A 5 -10.33 4.54 -25.80
CA ALA A 5 -9.09 5.13 -26.30
C ALA A 5 -8.84 6.54 -25.72
N ARG A 6 -9.90 7.35 -25.54
CA ARG A 6 -9.77 8.68 -24.90
C ARG A 6 -9.37 8.55 -23.43
N LYS A 7 -10.01 7.65 -22.66
CA LYS A 7 -9.64 7.39 -21.24
C LYS A 7 -8.20 6.86 -21.10
N GLN A 8 -7.71 6.05 -22.04
CA GLN A 8 -6.32 5.55 -22.04
C GLN A 8 -5.31 6.67 -22.32
N ARG A 9 -5.57 7.51 -23.33
CA ARG A 9 -4.66 8.61 -23.73
C ARG A 9 -4.44 9.62 -22.61
N TRP A 10 -5.49 9.97 -21.85
CA TRP A 10 -5.35 10.88 -20.69
C TRP A 10 -4.47 10.30 -19.58
N LYS A 11 -4.56 9.00 -19.30
CA LYS A 11 -3.67 8.33 -18.34
C LYS A 11 -2.21 8.34 -18.80
N ILE A 12 -1.98 8.06 -20.08
CA ILE A 12 -0.65 8.07 -20.68
C ILE A 12 -0.06 9.50 -20.64
N PHE A 13 -0.86 10.50 -21.00
CA PHE A 13 -0.45 11.90 -20.93
C PHE A 13 -0.02 12.30 -19.51
N LEU A 14 -0.84 12.02 -18.50
CA LEU A 14 -0.50 12.30 -17.10
C LEU A 14 0.79 11.59 -16.65
N LEU A 15 0.98 10.34 -17.07
CA LEU A 15 2.19 9.58 -16.74
C LEU A 15 3.43 10.19 -17.40
N ILE A 16 3.35 10.56 -18.68
CA ILE A 16 4.45 11.23 -19.39
C ILE A 16 4.80 12.55 -18.71
N THR A 17 3.80 13.37 -18.37
CA THR A 17 4.02 14.64 -17.66
C THR A 17 4.70 14.41 -16.31
N ALA A 18 4.26 13.42 -15.53
CA ALA A 18 4.89 13.10 -14.24
C ALA A 18 6.35 12.65 -14.39
N VAL A 19 6.66 11.84 -15.41
CA VAL A 19 8.02 11.42 -15.72
C VAL A 19 8.89 12.61 -16.13
N ILE A 20 8.40 13.49 -17.00
CA ILE A 20 9.14 14.69 -17.43
C ILE A 20 9.45 15.59 -16.25
N ILE A 21 8.48 15.85 -15.36
CA ILE A 21 8.67 16.67 -14.16
C ILE A 21 9.73 16.03 -13.26
N SER A 22 9.64 14.71 -13.04
CA SER A 22 10.57 13.98 -12.18
C SER A 22 12.00 14.05 -12.73
N VAL A 23 12.20 13.71 -14.00
CA VAL A 23 13.51 13.75 -14.66
C VAL A 23 14.09 15.16 -14.66
N SER A 24 13.29 16.18 -14.97
CA SER A 24 13.75 17.58 -14.98
C SER A 24 14.17 18.05 -13.59
N SER A 25 13.40 17.68 -12.55
CA SER A 25 13.70 18.01 -11.16
C SER A 25 14.98 17.33 -10.66
N LEU A 26 15.17 16.04 -10.99
CA LEU A 26 16.40 15.30 -10.68
C LEU A 26 17.61 15.93 -11.35
N TRP A 27 17.51 16.21 -12.65
CA TRP A 27 18.58 16.84 -13.42
C TRP A 27 18.99 18.19 -12.85
N TYR A 28 18.01 19.06 -12.57
CA TYR A 28 18.24 20.37 -11.98
C TYR A 28 18.94 20.28 -10.61
N THR A 29 18.45 19.40 -9.74
CA THR A 29 19.01 19.25 -8.38
C THR A 29 20.41 18.68 -8.41
N ASN A 30 20.67 17.67 -9.25
CA ASN A 30 22.01 17.09 -9.39
C ASN A 30 23.02 18.13 -9.90
N ASN A 31 22.60 18.97 -10.85
CA ASN A 31 23.42 20.09 -11.34
C ASN A 31 23.72 21.11 -10.22
N LEU A 32 22.71 21.45 -9.39
CA LEU A 32 22.88 22.35 -8.25
C LEU A 32 23.85 21.78 -7.20
N VAL A 33 23.69 20.50 -6.85
CA VAL A 33 24.59 19.79 -5.92
C VAL A 33 26.03 19.81 -6.44
N ASN A 34 26.26 19.54 -7.72
CA ASN A 34 27.61 19.58 -8.29
C ASN A 34 28.22 20.98 -8.26
N LYS A 35 27.44 22.03 -8.54
CA LYS A 35 27.90 23.43 -8.44
C LYS A 35 28.28 23.79 -7.01
N LEU A 36 27.45 23.40 -6.04
CA LEU A 36 27.73 23.63 -4.61
C LEU A 36 28.96 22.84 -4.14
N ARG A 37 29.12 21.58 -4.58
CA ARG A 37 30.29 20.75 -4.28
C ARG A 37 31.58 21.40 -4.76
N ALA A 38 31.58 21.97 -5.97
CA ALA A 38 32.73 22.71 -6.51
C ALA A 38 33.02 23.99 -5.70
N GLN A 39 31.98 24.70 -5.23
CA GLN A 39 32.16 25.87 -4.37
C GLN A 39 32.71 25.49 -2.98
N GLU A 40 32.24 24.39 -2.38
CA GLU A 40 32.76 23.90 -1.10
C GLU A 40 34.22 23.48 -1.22
N GLN A 41 34.60 22.82 -2.32
CA GLN A 41 35.99 22.47 -2.57
C GLN A 41 36.90 23.71 -2.62
N LYS A 42 36.50 24.75 -3.37
CA LYS A 42 37.24 26.02 -3.40
C LYS A 42 37.38 26.68 -2.03
N LYS A 43 36.35 26.56 -1.17
CA LYS A 43 36.42 27.08 0.21
C LYS A 43 37.45 26.32 1.05
N VAL A 44 37.56 25.01 0.88
CA VAL A 44 38.57 24.20 1.60
C VAL A 44 39.97 24.48 1.06
N GLU A 45 40.14 24.65 -0.26
CA GLU A 45 41.43 25.04 -0.86
C GLU A 45 41.90 26.41 -0.33
N LEU A 46 41.00 27.41 -0.23
CA LEU A 46 41.30 28.70 0.40
C LEU A 46 41.65 28.54 1.89
N TRP A 47 40.93 27.68 2.61
CA TRP A 47 41.20 27.39 4.02
C TRP A 47 42.58 26.74 4.22
N ALA A 48 42.99 25.85 3.30
CA ALA A 48 44.31 25.24 3.30
C ALA A 48 45.41 26.27 3.05
N GLU A 49 45.22 27.17 2.09
CA GLU A 49 46.17 28.26 1.81
C GLU A 49 46.30 29.23 2.99
N GLY A 50 45.18 29.61 3.61
CA GLY A 50 45.22 30.42 4.84
C GLY A 50 45.96 29.72 5.99
N THR A 51 45.74 28.42 6.17
CA THR A 51 46.44 27.63 7.20
C THR A 51 47.94 27.54 6.92
N ARG A 52 48.33 27.43 5.65
CA ARG A 52 49.73 27.46 5.20
C ARG A 52 50.38 28.80 5.52
N GLN A 53 49.73 29.92 5.19
CA GLN A 53 50.24 31.27 5.47
C GLN A 53 50.44 31.53 6.96
N LEU A 54 49.53 31.09 7.83
CA LEU A 54 49.69 31.25 9.29
C LEU A 54 50.86 30.45 9.88
N SER A 55 51.25 29.39 9.20
CA SER A 55 52.28 28.45 9.69
C SER A 55 53.66 28.76 9.11
N ASP A 56 53.76 29.66 8.12
CA ASP A 56 55.02 30.11 7.56
C ASP A 56 55.65 31.18 8.46
N ILE A 57 56.81 30.86 9.04
CA ILE A 57 57.54 31.68 10.02
C ILE A 57 58.06 33.00 9.40
N SER A 58 58.06 33.10 8.06
CA SER A 58 58.59 34.25 7.31
C SER A 58 57.61 35.41 7.09
N VAL A 59 56.34 35.27 7.49
CA VAL A 59 55.30 36.29 7.25
C VAL A 59 55.40 37.42 8.27
N GLU A 60 55.62 38.66 7.79
CA GLU A 60 55.51 39.86 8.63
C GLU A 60 54.13 39.93 9.30
N SER A 61 54.10 40.27 10.58
CA SER A 61 52.91 40.27 11.46
C SER A 61 51.70 41.09 10.98
N GLY A 62 51.80 41.81 9.85
CA GLY A 62 50.71 42.58 9.24
C GLY A 62 49.76 41.80 8.32
N ASP A 63 50.16 40.69 7.71
CA ASP A 63 49.38 40.02 6.63
C ASP A 63 48.54 38.81 7.11
N ILE A 64 48.61 38.49 8.41
CA ILE A 64 47.91 37.38 9.06
C ILE A 64 46.37 37.55 9.07
N SER A 65 45.89 38.80 8.93
CA SER A 65 44.46 39.13 9.01
C SER A 65 43.62 38.43 7.94
N PHE A 66 44.13 38.33 6.70
CA PHE A 66 43.46 37.66 5.59
C PHE A 66 43.33 36.15 5.85
N ALA A 67 44.42 35.51 6.28
CA ALA A 67 44.44 34.09 6.60
C ALA A 67 43.49 33.75 7.77
N LEU A 68 43.44 34.58 8.81
CA LEU A 68 42.48 34.45 9.91
C LEU A 68 41.03 34.61 9.44
N GLU A 69 40.75 35.55 8.54
CA GLU A 69 39.41 35.76 7.98
C GLU A 69 38.94 34.56 7.16
N VAL A 70 39.79 34.04 6.26
CA VAL A 70 39.50 32.85 5.45
C VAL A 70 39.25 31.64 6.32
N ILE A 71 40.07 31.45 7.36
CA ILE A 71 39.87 30.38 8.33
C ILE A 71 38.54 30.59 9.03
N ARG A 72 38.25 31.76 9.62
CA ARG A 72 37.00 32.03 10.35
C ARG A 72 35.74 31.89 9.49
N ASN A 73 35.80 32.20 8.20
CA ASN A 73 34.66 32.11 7.28
C ASN A 73 34.27 30.67 6.88
N ASN A 74 35.08 29.65 7.18
CA ASN A 74 34.66 28.26 7.02
C ASN A 74 33.78 27.80 8.20
N THR A 75 32.46 27.94 8.07
CA THR A 75 31.48 27.55 9.11
C THR A 75 30.72 26.26 8.79
N THR A 76 30.83 25.74 7.56
CA THR A 76 29.94 24.69 7.07
C THR A 76 30.66 23.41 6.66
N VAL A 77 31.92 23.48 6.24
CA VAL A 77 32.65 22.31 5.72
C VAL A 77 33.44 21.67 6.85
N PRO A 78 33.19 20.39 7.19
CA PRO A 78 33.95 19.68 8.20
C PRO A 78 35.38 19.42 7.73
N VAL A 79 36.35 19.83 8.54
CA VAL A 79 37.79 19.65 8.25
C VAL A 79 38.53 19.09 9.46
N ILE A 80 39.51 18.24 9.20
CA ILE A 80 40.46 17.69 10.17
C ILE A 80 41.86 17.97 9.64
N LEU A 81 42.70 18.60 10.47
CA LEU A 81 44.11 18.85 10.19
C LEU A 81 44.94 17.81 10.92
N THR A 82 45.85 17.14 10.22
CA THR A 82 46.80 16.17 10.79
C THR A 82 48.24 16.54 10.48
N ASP A 83 49.18 15.98 11.25
CA ASP A 83 50.61 15.99 10.92
C ASP A 83 50.98 14.89 9.91
N ASP A 84 52.28 14.73 9.67
CA ASP A 84 52.90 13.75 8.78
C ASP A 84 52.73 12.29 9.22
N GLU A 85 52.41 12.06 10.51
CA GLU A 85 52.10 10.76 11.09
C GLU A 85 50.58 10.50 11.19
N ASN A 86 49.75 11.33 10.54
CA ASN A 86 48.28 11.31 10.64
C ASN A 86 47.74 11.55 12.05
N ARG A 87 48.51 12.15 12.95
CA ARG A 87 48.03 12.55 14.28
C ARG A 87 47.22 13.84 14.15
N ILE A 88 46.03 13.85 14.75
CA ILE A 88 45.08 14.97 14.65
C ILE A 88 45.63 16.18 15.41
N ILE A 89 45.84 17.29 14.69
CA ILE A 89 46.27 18.59 15.22
C ILE A 89 45.05 19.41 15.64
N SER A 90 44.04 19.51 14.76
CA SER A 90 42.82 20.26 15.03
C SER A 90 41.64 19.77 14.19
N THR A 91 40.43 20.07 14.66
CA THR A 91 39.20 19.73 13.96
C THR A 91 38.30 20.95 13.88
N ARG A 92 37.42 21.00 12.88
CA ARG A 92 36.46 22.08 12.74
C ARG A 92 35.19 21.63 12.03
N ASN A 93 34.07 22.23 12.43
CA ASN A 93 32.72 21.94 11.93
C ASN A 93 32.33 20.44 12.06
N LEU A 94 32.90 19.76 13.05
CA LEU A 94 32.41 18.46 13.55
C LEU A 94 31.37 18.68 14.64
N ASP A 95 30.58 17.64 14.93
CA ASP A 95 29.63 17.64 16.04
C ASP A 95 30.39 17.89 17.36
N SER A 96 30.08 19.00 18.03
CA SER A 96 30.80 19.47 19.22
C SER A 96 30.63 18.55 20.43
N ILE A 97 29.56 17.77 20.49
CA ILE A 97 29.31 16.81 21.56
C ILE A 97 30.12 15.55 21.29
N GLN A 98 30.08 15.05 20.05
CA GLN A 98 30.75 13.80 19.68
C GLN A 98 32.26 13.95 19.49
N SER A 99 32.76 15.14 19.13
CA SER A 99 34.19 15.40 18.94
C SER A 99 35.02 15.31 20.23
N THR A 100 34.37 15.29 21.39
CA THR A 100 35.03 15.00 22.68
C THR A 100 35.52 13.55 22.77
N ASN A 101 34.95 12.65 21.97
CA ASN A 101 35.35 11.26 21.89
C ASN A 101 36.39 11.05 20.78
N GLN A 102 37.61 10.69 21.17
CA GLN A 102 38.72 10.42 20.25
C GLN A 102 38.35 9.40 19.16
N LYS A 103 37.63 8.32 19.51
CA LYS A 103 37.20 7.29 18.54
C LYS A 103 36.24 7.83 17.48
N TYR A 104 35.44 8.84 17.82
CA TYR A 104 34.55 9.47 16.85
C TYR A 104 35.36 10.25 15.82
N VAL A 105 36.34 11.02 16.27
CA VAL A 105 37.18 11.85 15.38
C VAL A 105 38.05 10.98 14.47
N GLU A 106 38.64 9.91 14.99
CA GLU A 106 39.37 8.91 14.18
C GLU A 106 38.47 8.28 13.11
N LYS A 107 37.25 7.89 13.47
CA LYS A 107 36.27 7.40 12.50
C LYS A 107 35.89 8.46 11.45
N GLN A 108 35.80 9.73 11.84
CA GLN A 108 35.56 10.81 10.86
C GLN A 108 36.73 11.00 9.91
N LEU A 109 37.97 10.84 10.39
CA LEU A 109 39.18 10.88 9.57
C LEU A 109 39.17 9.77 8.52
N GLU A 110 38.89 8.52 8.91
CA GLU A 110 38.73 7.38 7.97
C GLU A 110 37.64 7.63 6.92
N ILE A 111 36.50 8.21 7.34
CA ILE A 111 35.41 8.57 6.42
C ILE A 111 35.85 9.65 5.43
N MET A 112 36.59 10.68 5.89
CA MET A 112 37.08 11.75 5.01
C MET A 112 38.12 11.21 4.02
N GLU A 113 39.05 10.38 4.48
CA GLU A 113 40.10 9.75 3.67
C GLU A 113 39.51 8.84 2.58
N SER A 114 38.48 8.06 2.90
CA SER A 114 37.80 7.21 1.92
C SER A 114 36.98 7.98 0.89
N GLN A 115 36.61 9.23 1.16
CA GLN A 115 35.79 10.04 0.25
C GLN A 115 36.63 10.83 -0.76
N ARG A 116 37.78 11.37 -0.33
CA ARG A 116 38.60 12.29 -1.13
C ARG A 116 40.08 12.24 -0.70
N PRO A 117 41.02 12.48 -1.62
CA PRO A 117 42.42 12.66 -1.24
C PRO A 117 42.57 13.91 -0.35
N PRO A 118 43.46 13.87 0.67
CA PRO A 118 43.73 15.02 1.50
C PRO A 118 44.43 16.14 0.72
N ILE A 119 44.30 17.37 1.21
CA ILE A 119 45.08 18.51 0.71
C ILE A 119 46.38 18.57 1.52
N GLU A 120 47.51 18.43 0.84
CA GLU A 120 48.84 18.51 1.45
C GLU A 120 49.27 19.97 1.63
N ILE A 121 49.72 20.31 2.84
CA ILE A 121 50.38 21.58 3.15
C ILE A 121 51.85 21.27 3.43
N ALA A 122 52.74 21.72 2.54
CA ALA A 122 54.18 21.61 2.71
C ALA A 122 54.76 22.87 3.38
N PHE A 123 55.63 22.67 4.37
CA PHE A 123 56.35 23.73 5.09
C PHE A 123 57.84 23.77 4.72
N ALA A 124 58.51 24.90 4.99
CA ALA A 124 59.92 25.13 4.63
C ALA A 124 60.91 24.09 5.22
N ASN A 125 60.56 23.44 6.33
CA ASN A 125 61.42 22.48 7.04
C ASN A 125 61.22 21.01 6.59
N ASN A 126 60.65 20.78 5.40
CA ASN A 126 60.30 19.45 4.90
C ASN A 126 59.22 18.71 5.74
N GLN A 127 58.54 19.43 6.64
CA GLN A 127 57.35 18.98 7.35
C GLN A 127 56.12 19.11 6.46
N LYS A 128 55.16 18.21 6.64
CA LYS A 128 53.91 18.16 5.88
C LYS A 128 52.74 17.99 6.83
N ASN A 129 51.69 18.77 6.63
CA ASN A 129 50.39 18.54 7.25
C ASN A 129 49.36 18.16 6.19
N PHE A 130 48.34 17.42 6.59
CA PHE A 130 47.26 17.01 5.70
C PHE A 130 45.93 17.56 6.19
N ILE A 131 45.12 18.03 5.24
CA ILE A 131 43.75 18.45 5.49
C ILE A 131 42.80 17.44 4.89
N TYR A 132 42.06 16.79 5.77
CA TYR A 132 40.98 15.89 5.46
C TYR A 132 39.65 16.64 5.56
N TYR A 133 38.76 16.41 4.60
CA TYR A 133 37.47 17.10 4.57
C TYR A 133 36.41 16.24 3.89
N LYS A 134 35.15 16.49 4.21
CA LYS A 134 33.99 15.84 3.59
C LYS A 134 32.96 16.89 3.14
N ASP A 135 31.96 16.42 2.40
CA ASP A 135 30.80 17.25 2.03
C ASP A 135 30.17 17.87 3.27
N SER A 136 29.70 19.12 3.17
CA SER A 136 28.94 19.72 4.27
C SER A 136 27.66 18.93 4.56
N TYR A 137 27.11 19.14 5.77
CA TYR A 137 25.82 18.56 6.15
C TYR A 137 24.71 18.96 5.17
N LEU A 138 24.67 20.25 4.79
CA LEU A 138 23.70 20.79 3.85
C LEU A 138 23.85 20.14 2.46
N LEU A 139 25.07 20.04 1.94
CA LEU A 139 25.33 19.42 0.64
C LEU A 139 24.93 17.95 0.64
N THR A 140 25.20 17.24 1.73
CA THR A 140 24.78 15.85 1.92
C THR A 140 23.25 15.73 1.94
N GLN A 141 22.54 16.60 2.65
CA GLN A 141 21.07 16.63 2.63
C GLN A 141 20.51 16.91 1.23
N LEU A 142 21.04 17.89 0.52
CA LEU A 142 20.61 18.21 -0.85
C LEU A 142 20.82 17.04 -1.82
N LYS A 143 21.84 16.20 -1.60
CA LYS A 143 22.08 15.00 -2.39
C LYS A 143 20.97 13.95 -2.23
N TYR A 144 20.40 13.80 -1.03
CA TYR A 144 19.34 12.83 -0.74
C TYR A 144 17.92 13.39 -0.93
N TYR A 145 17.76 14.70 -0.95
CA TYR A 145 16.48 15.38 -1.15
C TYR A 145 15.66 14.84 -2.34
N PRO A 146 16.24 14.55 -3.52
CA PRO A 146 15.47 14.03 -4.65
C PRO A 146 14.89 12.63 -4.41
N ILE A 147 15.60 11.77 -3.67
CA ILE A 147 15.12 10.42 -3.33
C ILE A 147 13.93 10.54 -2.37
N PHE A 148 14.03 11.43 -1.38
CA PHE A 148 12.92 11.71 -0.47
C PHE A 148 11.69 12.25 -1.21
N GLN A 149 11.88 13.18 -2.14
CA GLN A 149 10.80 13.71 -2.98
C GLN A 149 10.12 12.60 -3.81
N LEU A 150 10.89 11.72 -4.43
CA LEU A 150 10.36 10.56 -5.18
C LEU A 150 9.57 9.61 -4.28
N ALA A 151 10.03 9.38 -3.04
CA ALA A 151 9.31 8.55 -2.08
C ALA A 151 7.95 9.16 -1.71
N VAL A 152 7.88 10.48 -1.47
CA VAL A 152 6.63 11.20 -1.20
C VAL A 152 5.68 11.14 -2.40
N ILE A 153 6.17 11.37 -3.61
CA ILE A 153 5.38 11.25 -4.84
C ILE A 153 4.88 9.82 -5.02
N GLY A 154 5.74 8.82 -4.81
CA GLY A 154 5.40 7.40 -4.91
C GLY A 154 4.29 7.00 -3.92
N LEU A 155 4.40 7.44 -2.67
CA LEU A 155 3.36 7.24 -1.65
C LEU A 155 2.04 7.89 -2.08
N PHE A 156 2.09 9.13 -2.56
CA PHE A 156 0.90 9.83 -3.02
C PHE A 156 0.22 9.12 -4.20
N LEU A 157 0.99 8.66 -5.19
CA LEU A 157 0.48 7.88 -6.32
C LEU A 157 -0.12 6.55 -5.88
N PHE A 158 0.51 5.88 -4.92
CA PHE A 158 0.01 4.62 -4.36
C PHE A 158 -1.35 4.79 -3.67
N VAL A 159 -1.46 5.77 -2.76
CA VAL A 159 -2.72 6.10 -2.09
C VAL A 159 -3.80 6.50 -3.10
N SER A 160 -3.44 7.34 -4.08
CA SER A 160 -4.35 7.76 -5.16
C SER A 160 -4.85 6.57 -5.98
N TYR A 161 -3.97 5.61 -6.28
CA TYR A 161 -4.34 4.39 -6.99
C TYR A 161 -5.32 3.54 -6.18
N LEU A 162 -5.07 3.33 -4.89
CA LEU A 162 -5.97 2.58 -4.02
C LEU A 162 -7.35 3.23 -3.93
N ALA A 163 -7.40 4.55 -3.69
CA ALA A 163 -8.64 5.31 -3.61
C ALA A 163 -9.45 5.22 -4.92
N PHE A 164 -8.79 5.45 -6.06
CA PHE A 164 -9.44 5.41 -7.37
C PHE A 164 -9.88 4.01 -7.79
N SER A 165 -9.08 2.99 -7.47
CA SER A 165 -9.42 1.59 -7.72
C SER A 165 -10.64 1.17 -6.91
N SER A 166 -10.64 1.49 -5.61
CA SER A 166 -11.76 1.24 -4.71
C SER A 166 -13.04 1.95 -5.18
N SER A 167 -12.94 3.24 -5.52
CA SER A 167 -14.06 4.03 -6.03
C SER A 167 -14.66 3.44 -7.31
N ARG A 168 -13.83 3.03 -8.28
CA ARG A 168 -14.32 2.36 -9.51
C ARG A 168 -15.02 1.04 -9.24
N LYS A 169 -14.47 0.23 -8.33
CA LYS A 169 -15.09 -1.05 -7.95
C LYS A 169 -16.45 -0.82 -7.28
N ALA A 170 -16.53 0.19 -6.42
CA ALA A 170 -17.79 0.58 -5.76
C ALA A 170 -18.83 1.06 -6.78
N GLU A 171 -18.45 1.92 -7.72
CA GLU A 171 -19.33 2.40 -8.81
C GLU A 171 -19.85 1.22 -9.65
N GLN A 172 -18.97 0.30 -10.04
CA GLN A 172 -19.37 -0.89 -10.80
C GLN A 172 -20.35 -1.76 -9.99
N ASN A 173 -20.06 -2.02 -8.71
CA ASN A 173 -20.94 -2.78 -7.84
C ASN A 173 -22.33 -2.13 -7.69
N GLN A 174 -22.40 -0.79 -7.59
CA GLN A 174 -23.67 -0.07 -7.55
C GLN A 174 -24.48 -0.23 -8.84
N VAL A 175 -23.84 -0.18 -10.01
CA VAL A 175 -24.50 -0.42 -11.29
C VAL A 175 -25.06 -1.85 -11.35
N TRP A 176 -24.30 -2.86 -10.92
CA TRP A 176 -24.78 -4.24 -10.86
C TRP A 176 -25.98 -4.42 -9.92
N VAL A 177 -25.93 -3.80 -8.74
CA VAL A 177 -27.06 -3.79 -7.80
C VAL A 177 -28.30 -3.13 -8.41
N GLY A 178 -28.13 -1.99 -9.07
CA GLY A 178 -29.21 -1.27 -9.74
C GLY A 178 -29.85 -2.10 -10.87
N MET A 179 -29.02 -2.69 -11.73
CA MET A 179 -29.48 -3.55 -12.82
C MET A 179 -30.22 -4.80 -12.31
N ALA A 180 -29.72 -5.43 -11.24
CA ALA A 180 -30.36 -6.59 -10.63
C ALA A 180 -31.76 -6.25 -10.10
N LYS A 181 -31.91 -5.11 -9.40
CA LYS A 181 -33.21 -4.64 -8.89
C LYS A 181 -34.20 -4.31 -10.02
N GLU A 182 -33.75 -3.58 -11.03
CA GLU A 182 -34.60 -3.21 -12.18
C GLU A 182 -35.03 -4.46 -12.95
N THR A 183 -34.11 -5.40 -13.19
CA THR A 183 -34.43 -6.66 -13.88
C THR A 183 -35.39 -7.52 -13.05
N ALA A 184 -35.20 -7.60 -11.73
CA ALA A 184 -36.15 -8.30 -10.87
C ALA A 184 -37.55 -7.70 -10.93
N HIS A 185 -37.66 -6.37 -10.93
CA HIS A 185 -38.94 -5.69 -11.09
C HIS A 185 -39.58 -6.00 -12.45
N GLN A 186 -38.80 -5.93 -13.53
CA GLN A 186 -39.26 -6.24 -14.88
C GLN A 186 -39.64 -7.70 -15.09
N LEU A 187 -39.02 -8.65 -14.38
CA LEU A 187 -39.39 -10.06 -14.38
C LEU A 187 -40.61 -10.37 -13.49
N GLY A 188 -40.83 -9.60 -12.43
CA GLY A 188 -41.97 -9.79 -11.52
C GLY A 188 -43.34 -9.58 -12.18
N THR A 189 -43.46 -8.58 -13.06
CA THR A 189 -44.70 -8.27 -13.80
C THR A 189 -45.18 -9.42 -14.70
N PRO A 190 -44.39 -9.95 -15.66
CA PRO A 190 -44.82 -11.07 -16.49
C PRO A 190 -45.03 -12.35 -15.69
N LEU A 191 -44.27 -12.56 -14.61
CA LEU A 191 -44.45 -13.71 -13.73
C LEU A 191 -45.80 -13.68 -13.01
N SER A 192 -46.25 -12.51 -12.56
CA SER A 192 -47.57 -12.34 -11.94
C SER A 192 -48.70 -12.71 -12.91
N SER A 193 -48.55 -12.36 -14.19
CA SER A 193 -49.48 -12.78 -15.24
C SER A 193 -49.48 -14.30 -15.45
N LEU A 194 -48.31 -14.95 -15.41
CA LEU A 194 -48.20 -16.42 -15.52
C LEU A 194 -48.87 -17.14 -14.35
N VAL A 195 -48.71 -16.63 -13.12
CA VAL A 195 -49.41 -17.15 -11.93
C VAL A 195 -50.93 -17.03 -12.11
N ALA A 196 -51.43 -15.89 -12.63
CA ALA A 196 -52.85 -15.71 -12.88
C ALA A 196 -53.40 -16.70 -13.94
N TRP A 197 -52.64 -16.96 -15.01
CA TRP A 197 -53.01 -17.97 -16.01
C TRP A 197 -52.99 -19.39 -15.45
N LEU A 198 -51.99 -19.72 -14.63
CA LEU A 198 -51.91 -21.01 -13.95
C LEU A 198 -53.15 -21.25 -13.09
N GLU A 199 -53.55 -20.25 -12.31
CA GLU A 199 -54.70 -20.36 -11.40
C GLU A 199 -56.02 -20.49 -12.18
N TYR A 200 -56.17 -19.74 -13.28
CA TYR A 200 -57.29 -19.90 -14.21
C TYR A 200 -57.38 -21.32 -14.79
N LEU A 201 -56.24 -21.92 -15.17
CA LEU A 201 -56.19 -23.29 -15.71
C LEU A 201 -56.53 -24.35 -14.65
N LYS A 202 -56.04 -24.18 -13.41
CA LYS A 202 -56.42 -25.05 -12.29
C LYS A 202 -57.93 -25.04 -12.05
N MET A 203 -58.57 -23.87 -12.09
CA MET A 203 -60.03 -23.73 -11.92
C MET A 203 -60.83 -24.43 -13.03
N LYS A 204 -60.26 -24.62 -14.22
CA LYS A 204 -60.91 -25.31 -15.34
C LYS A 204 -60.83 -26.84 -15.26
N GLY A 205 -60.23 -27.40 -14.21
CA GLY A 205 -60.22 -28.85 -13.95
C GLY A 205 -59.15 -29.63 -14.74
N GLN A 206 -58.20 -28.95 -15.37
CA GLN A 206 -57.03 -29.57 -16.00
C GLN A 206 -55.94 -29.86 -14.94
N GLN A 207 -56.23 -30.78 -14.01
CA GLN A 207 -55.19 -31.32 -13.12
C GLN A 207 -54.39 -32.40 -13.87
N ASP A 208 -53.55 -31.94 -14.80
CA ASP A 208 -52.56 -32.76 -15.49
C ASP A 208 -51.21 -32.64 -14.76
N GLN A 209 -50.42 -33.70 -14.75
CA GLN A 209 -49.05 -33.74 -14.23
C GLN A 209 -48.21 -32.58 -14.78
N HIS A 210 -48.45 -32.19 -16.05
CA HIS A 210 -47.79 -31.04 -16.68
C HIS A 210 -48.08 -29.70 -16.01
N LEU A 211 -49.29 -29.48 -15.51
CA LEU A 211 -49.66 -28.23 -14.83
C LEU A 211 -48.90 -28.07 -13.50
N SER A 212 -48.68 -29.19 -12.80
CA SER A 212 -47.91 -29.21 -11.55
C SER A 212 -46.42 -28.93 -11.76
N GLU A 213 -45.84 -29.32 -12.90
CA GLU A 213 -44.45 -28.98 -13.22
C GLU A 213 -44.30 -27.51 -13.61
N ILE A 214 -45.25 -26.95 -14.37
CA ILE A 214 -45.28 -25.50 -14.68
C ILE A 214 -45.40 -24.67 -13.41
N GLU A 215 -46.24 -25.10 -12.46
CA GLU A 215 -46.37 -24.45 -11.15
C GLU A 215 -45.02 -24.41 -10.41
N LYS A 216 -44.31 -25.54 -10.34
CA LYS A 216 -42.98 -25.60 -9.70
C LYS A 216 -41.97 -24.66 -10.37
N ASP A 217 -41.98 -24.56 -11.70
CA ASP A 217 -41.07 -23.68 -12.43
C ASP A 217 -41.40 -22.20 -12.23
N ILE A 218 -42.68 -21.82 -12.22
CA ILE A 218 -43.13 -20.46 -11.91
C ILE A 218 -42.74 -20.08 -10.48
N ASP A 219 -42.94 -20.98 -9.51
CA ASP A 219 -42.54 -20.77 -8.11
C ASP A 219 -41.04 -20.60 -7.95
N ARG A 220 -40.26 -21.39 -8.69
CA ARG A 220 -38.81 -21.24 -8.72
C ARG A 220 -38.39 -19.89 -9.29
N LEU A 221 -38.99 -19.45 -10.41
CA LEU A 221 -38.73 -18.15 -11.01
C LEU A 221 -39.14 -16.99 -10.09
N ARG A 222 -40.23 -17.15 -9.32
CA ARG A 222 -40.66 -16.19 -8.29
C ARG A 222 -39.61 -16.04 -7.22
N THR A 223 -39.17 -17.17 -6.66
CA THR A 223 -38.14 -17.19 -5.62
C THR A 223 -36.84 -16.55 -6.10
N ILE A 224 -36.42 -16.84 -7.33
CA ILE A 224 -35.22 -16.22 -7.94
C ILE A 224 -35.43 -14.71 -8.10
N THR A 225 -36.54 -14.29 -8.70
CA THR A 225 -36.87 -12.87 -8.92
C THR A 225 -36.91 -12.08 -7.60
N GLU A 226 -37.53 -12.64 -6.56
CA GLU A 226 -37.56 -12.05 -5.21
C GLU A 226 -36.16 -11.91 -4.62
N ARG A 227 -35.32 -12.96 -4.69
CA ARG A 227 -33.92 -12.90 -4.26
C ARG A 227 -33.14 -11.80 -5.00
N PHE A 228 -33.32 -11.68 -6.32
CA PHE A 228 -32.68 -10.62 -7.12
C PHE A 228 -33.15 -9.21 -6.73
N SER A 229 -34.44 -9.02 -6.38
CA SER A 229 -34.97 -7.72 -5.93
C SER A 229 -34.36 -7.23 -4.61
N LYS A 230 -33.89 -8.17 -3.77
CA LYS A 230 -33.27 -7.88 -2.48
C LYS A 230 -31.76 -7.63 -2.58
N ILE A 231 -31.14 -7.84 -3.74
CA ILE A 231 -29.71 -7.58 -3.95
C ILE A 231 -29.41 -6.10 -3.67
N GLY A 232 -28.52 -5.84 -2.70
CA GLY A 232 -28.11 -4.50 -2.30
C GLY A 232 -29.16 -3.69 -1.50
N ALA A 233 -30.23 -4.32 -1.00
CA ALA A 233 -30.99 -3.77 0.13
C ALA A 233 -30.29 -4.16 1.44
N ALA A 234 -30.35 -3.30 2.47
CA ALA A 234 -29.91 -3.70 3.80
C ALA A 234 -30.81 -4.86 4.29
N PRO A 235 -30.25 -6.02 4.66
CA PRO A 235 -31.04 -7.15 5.13
C PRO A 235 -31.62 -6.84 6.52
N SER A 236 -32.86 -7.26 6.77
CA SER A 236 -33.42 -7.27 8.13
C SER A 236 -32.77 -8.43 8.89
N LEU A 237 -31.89 -8.09 9.82
CA LEU A 237 -31.17 -9.06 10.64
C LEU A 237 -31.92 -9.28 11.95
N HIS A 238 -32.14 -10.55 12.28
CA HIS A 238 -32.76 -10.99 13.52
C HIS A 238 -31.77 -11.89 14.26
N LYS A 239 -31.81 -11.88 15.60
CA LYS A 239 -30.94 -12.72 16.40
C LYS A 239 -31.52 -14.13 16.41
N GLU A 240 -30.89 -15.02 15.65
CA GLU A 240 -31.38 -16.38 15.42
C GLU A 240 -30.31 -17.40 15.84
N ASN A 241 -30.74 -18.61 16.19
CA ASN A 241 -29.84 -19.73 16.46
C ASN A 241 -29.29 -20.30 15.15
N ILE A 242 -27.97 -20.19 14.96
CA ILE A 242 -27.29 -20.64 13.73
C ILE A 242 -27.36 -22.15 13.56
N LEU A 243 -27.31 -22.91 14.66
CA LEU A 243 -27.35 -24.37 14.61
C LEU A 243 -28.69 -24.86 14.05
N ASP A 244 -29.79 -24.25 14.47
CA ASP A 244 -31.14 -24.58 13.99
C ASP A 244 -31.27 -24.32 12.48
N VAL A 245 -30.83 -23.15 12.02
CA VAL A 245 -30.93 -22.78 10.59
C VAL A 245 -30.04 -23.67 9.71
N ILE A 246 -28.85 -24.03 10.18
CA ILE A 246 -27.97 -24.98 9.49
C ILE A 246 -28.62 -26.37 9.45
N GLN A 247 -29.20 -26.83 10.56
CA GLN A 247 -29.84 -28.13 10.65
C GLN A 247 -31.06 -28.24 9.73
N GLU A 248 -31.90 -27.20 9.65
CA GLU A 248 -33.00 -27.11 8.70
C GLU A 248 -32.51 -27.13 7.25
N SER A 249 -31.44 -26.39 6.95
CA SER A 249 -30.83 -26.36 5.62
C SER A 249 -30.28 -27.74 5.21
N ILE A 250 -29.64 -28.46 6.14
CA ILE A 250 -29.18 -29.84 5.93
C ILE A 250 -30.37 -30.76 5.66
N ASN A 251 -31.43 -30.67 6.46
CA ASN A 251 -32.64 -31.50 6.30
C ASN A 251 -33.32 -31.26 4.96
N TYR A 252 -33.35 -30.02 4.50
CA TYR A 252 -33.88 -29.65 3.18
C TYR A 252 -33.05 -30.25 2.04
N ILE A 253 -31.72 -30.10 2.08
CA ILE A 253 -30.82 -30.66 1.05
C ILE A 253 -30.85 -32.19 1.04
N LYS A 254 -30.85 -32.85 2.21
CA LYS A 254 -30.91 -34.31 2.33
C LYS A 254 -32.09 -34.92 1.58
N LYS A 255 -33.26 -34.28 1.60
CA LYS A 255 -34.47 -34.75 0.88
C LYS A 255 -34.29 -34.76 -0.64
N ARG A 256 -33.32 -34.02 -1.18
CA ARG A 256 -33.12 -33.81 -2.63
C ARG A 256 -31.77 -34.33 -3.12
N SER A 257 -30.96 -34.92 -2.25
CA SER A 257 -29.64 -35.49 -2.56
C SER A 257 -29.63 -37.01 -2.48
N SER A 258 -28.57 -37.62 -3.03
CA SER A 258 -28.32 -39.07 -2.92
C SER A 258 -28.25 -39.51 -1.45
N ALA A 259 -28.86 -40.64 -1.11
CA ALA A 259 -28.78 -41.26 0.22
C ALA A 259 -27.35 -41.64 0.64
N LYS A 260 -26.41 -41.64 -0.31
CA LYS A 260 -24.98 -41.89 -0.08
C LYS A 260 -24.22 -40.65 0.40
N VAL A 261 -24.88 -39.49 0.48
CA VAL A 261 -24.30 -38.27 1.05
C VAL A 261 -24.67 -38.21 2.53
N ILE A 262 -23.65 -38.28 3.38
CA ILE A 262 -23.80 -38.15 4.84
C ILE A 262 -23.43 -36.72 5.21
N PHE A 263 -24.24 -36.11 6.08
CA PHE A 263 -23.94 -34.80 6.65
C PHE A 263 -23.73 -34.95 8.15
N GLU A 264 -22.63 -34.42 8.65
CA GLU A 264 -22.28 -34.38 10.06
C GLU A 264 -22.18 -32.91 10.50
N LEU A 265 -23.05 -32.50 11.42
CA LEU A 265 -22.99 -31.17 12.04
C LEU A 265 -22.31 -31.32 13.40
N SER A 266 -21.23 -30.58 13.61
CA SER A 266 -20.46 -30.54 14.85
C SER A 266 -20.39 -29.09 15.36
N SER A 267 -20.57 -28.90 16.66
CA SER A 267 -20.32 -27.63 17.35
C SER A 267 -19.22 -27.86 18.39
N MET A 268 -18.29 -26.90 18.55
CA MET A 268 -17.28 -26.97 19.62
C MET A 268 -17.85 -26.63 21.00
N GLU A 269 -18.99 -25.95 21.06
CA GLU A 269 -19.66 -25.55 22.30
C GLU A 269 -21.09 -26.10 22.33
N ASP A 270 -21.52 -26.61 23.49
CA ASP A 270 -22.88 -27.14 23.77
C ASP A 270 -23.93 -26.01 23.96
N THR A 271 -23.61 -24.78 23.53
CA THR A 271 -24.43 -23.58 23.72
C THR A 271 -25.03 -23.11 22.39
N ASP A 272 -26.25 -22.58 22.45
CA ASP A 272 -26.92 -22.00 21.29
C ASP A 272 -26.12 -20.82 20.71
N VAL A 273 -25.59 -20.99 19.50
CA VAL A 273 -24.82 -19.97 18.78
C VAL A 273 -25.79 -19.01 18.12
N HIS A 274 -25.93 -17.80 18.69
CA HIS A 274 -26.84 -16.79 18.17
C HIS A 274 -26.10 -15.71 17.38
N ALA A 275 -26.54 -15.42 16.17
CA ALA A 275 -26.00 -14.31 15.38
C ALA A 275 -27.12 -13.51 14.69
N PRO A 276 -26.90 -12.20 14.45
CA PRO A 276 -27.81 -11.38 13.68
C PRO A 276 -27.78 -11.80 12.20
N ILE A 277 -28.76 -12.59 11.78
CA ILE A 277 -28.85 -13.12 10.41
C ILE A 277 -30.21 -12.83 9.78
N ASN A 278 -30.24 -12.88 8.46
CA ASN A 278 -31.48 -12.95 7.69
C ASN A 278 -31.64 -14.39 7.20
N ILE A 279 -32.58 -15.14 7.79
CA ILE A 279 -32.74 -16.59 7.54
C ILE A 279 -32.80 -16.90 6.04
N PRO A 280 -33.66 -16.28 5.21
CA PRO A 280 -33.75 -16.62 3.78
C PRO A 280 -32.46 -16.42 2.98
N LEU A 281 -31.69 -15.37 3.31
CA LEU A 281 -30.40 -15.12 2.65
C LEU A 281 -29.33 -16.11 3.12
N PHE A 282 -29.33 -16.45 4.41
CA PHE A 282 -28.37 -17.39 4.99
C PHE A 282 -28.61 -18.82 4.50
N GLU A 283 -29.87 -19.28 4.48
CA GLU A 283 -30.27 -20.55 3.87
C GLU A 283 -29.82 -20.64 2.42
N TRP A 284 -29.92 -19.54 1.66
CA TRP A 284 -29.48 -19.54 0.26
C TRP A 284 -27.96 -19.67 0.11
N VAL A 285 -27.18 -19.10 1.02
CA VAL A 285 -25.73 -19.32 1.08
C VAL A 285 -25.43 -20.80 1.36
N LEU A 286 -26.07 -21.37 2.38
CA LEU A 286 -25.92 -22.78 2.75
C LEU A 286 -26.33 -23.72 1.60
N GLU A 287 -27.45 -23.44 0.93
CA GLU A 287 -27.93 -24.20 -0.23
C GLU A 287 -26.87 -24.27 -1.34
N ASN A 288 -26.25 -23.14 -1.68
CA ASN A 288 -25.20 -23.08 -2.70
C ASN A 288 -23.93 -23.83 -2.26
N ILE A 289 -23.50 -23.65 -1.01
CA ILE A 289 -22.31 -24.31 -0.48
C ILE A 289 -22.52 -25.83 -0.45
N PHE A 290 -23.67 -26.31 0.03
CA PHE A 290 -23.97 -27.73 0.11
C PHE A 290 -24.12 -28.38 -1.27
N LYS A 291 -24.74 -27.69 -2.24
CA LYS A 291 -24.76 -28.18 -3.64
C LYS A 291 -23.37 -28.34 -4.22
N ASN A 292 -22.52 -27.32 -4.09
CA ASN A 292 -21.14 -27.38 -4.57
C ASN A 292 -20.36 -28.52 -3.90
N ALA A 293 -20.58 -28.76 -2.60
CA ALA A 293 -19.96 -29.87 -1.88
C ALA A 293 -20.44 -31.23 -2.39
N ILE A 294 -21.75 -31.41 -2.60
CA ILE A 294 -22.34 -32.64 -3.17
C ILE A 294 -21.77 -32.94 -4.56
N ASP A 295 -21.68 -31.91 -5.41
CA ASP A 295 -21.17 -32.04 -6.77
C ASP A 295 -19.69 -32.43 -6.76
N ALA A 296 -18.90 -31.82 -5.87
CA ALA A 296 -17.47 -32.14 -5.72
C ALA A 296 -17.23 -33.60 -5.30
N ILE A 297 -18.09 -34.18 -4.46
CA ILE A 297 -18.01 -35.59 -4.05
C ILE A 297 -18.73 -36.56 -5.00
N SER A 298 -19.17 -36.09 -6.18
CA SER A 298 -19.87 -36.91 -7.18
C SER A 298 -21.08 -37.67 -6.61
N GLY A 299 -21.76 -37.09 -5.62
CA GLY A 299 -22.98 -37.66 -5.03
C GLY A 299 -22.80 -38.84 -4.06
N ALA A 300 -21.58 -39.12 -3.58
CA ALA A 300 -21.33 -40.08 -2.50
C ALA A 300 -20.13 -39.67 -1.63
N GLY A 301 -20.33 -39.58 -0.31
CA GLY A 301 -19.28 -39.15 0.61
C GLY A 301 -19.84 -38.47 1.87
N ASN A 302 -18.94 -37.83 2.63
CA ASN A 302 -19.29 -37.15 3.88
C ASN A 302 -19.05 -35.63 3.74
N ILE A 303 -20.00 -34.84 4.26
CA ILE A 303 -19.92 -33.38 4.33
C ILE A 303 -19.96 -33.01 5.81
N ASN A 304 -18.83 -32.54 6.32
CA ASN A 304 -18.68 -32.16 7.73
C ASN A 304 -18.84 -30.65 7.87
N ILE A 305 -19.80 -30.23 8.68
CA ILE A 305 -20.03 -28.83 9.03
C ILE A 305 -19.56 -28.64 10.47
N LEU A 306 -18.59 -27.76 10.65
CA LEU A 306 -18.08 -27.37 11.96
C LEU A 306 -18.48 -25.92 12.25
N VAL A 307 -19.20 -25.72 13.36
CA VAL A 307 -19.56 -24.39 13.87
C VAL A 307 -18.68 -24.08 15.08
N THR A 308 -18.05 -22.91 15.06
CA THR A 308 -17.21 -22.40 16.15
C THR A 308 -17.61 -20.95 16.44
N ASP A 309 -17.95 -20.64 17.69
CA ASP A 309 -18.06 -19.26 18.14
C ASP A 309 -16.67 -18.76 18.56
N GLN A 310 -16.27 -17.58 18.08
CA GLN A 310 -14.98 -16.95 18.43
C GLN A 310 -15.15 -15.81 19.45
N GLN A 311 -16.34 -15.63 20.04
CA GLN A 311 -16.56 -14.67 21.13
C GLN A 311 -16.01 -15.14 22.48
N GLN A 312 -14.69 -15.36 22.58
CA GLN A 312 -13.98 -15.44 23.87
C GLN A 312 -12.57 -14.80 23.82
N PHE A 313 -12.42 -13.65 23.16
CA PHE A 313 -11.30 -12.74 23.44
C PHE A 313 -11.80 -11.29 23.44
N VAL A 314 -12.18 -10.81 24.62
CA VAL A 314 -12.19 -9.37 24.98
C VAL A 314 -10.98 -9.13 25.87
#